data_AF-A0A5R8WFH8-F1
#
_entry.id   AF-A0A5R8WFH8-F1
#
_cell.length_a   1.000
_cell.length_b   1.000
_cell.length_c   1.000
_cell.angle_alpha   90.00
_cell.angle_beta   90.00
_cell.angle_gamma   90.00
#
_symmetry.space_group_name_H-M   'P 1'
#
loop_
_entity.id
_entity.type
_entity.pdbx_description
1 polymer ?
#
loop_
_entity_poly.entity_id
_entity_poly.type
_entity_poly.pdbx_seq_one_letter_code
_entity_poly.pdbx_strand_id
1 'polypeptide(L)'
;MGKNSKKRRDAKGKAGKQRSRSVSLSSFRAGRALDSLAPAFVQWFDDGMPGAANAALEYLKLMEPVLSRYLDATATTDITNLDPPALAEAVAQTVTDTEAGQDAEVPESELAAYIVDAVRSYIEFLSETDRWTGTEEHLAKVLDFFEGLADDGGQSGIQVPDISQEQALAGFSGLPLIQKATALLQWIGDGKPVTGTGALRLRDIEAAAACVGVAATGETNQDNSSVDTLAVRSMYEVPLLARMWAVLQDVELVRVKPTKVVPFEEPGHFLGGEPAQQLDDFRMFTESFLRQAVLRLHPEQPWETTIAALLVSLLLAAASPEPPLVARFLAAPDHAPESEQEAAAQLTRVVMGRLEELSELGLLTIDTHFRVPPVLIESVAEVFDDPLLLARLGLEESLEDEELAAPVG
;
A
#
# COMPACT_ATOMS: atom_id res chain seq x y z
N MET A 1 17.93 34.48 77.93
CA MET A 1 18.47 33.16 78.35
C MET A 1 17.45 32.11 77.94
N GLY A 2 17.70 31.05 77.18
CA GLY A 2 18.85 30.60 76.39
C GLY A 2 18.32 29.73 75.24
N LYS A 3 19.00 29.78 74.09
CA LYS A 3 18.76 28.96 72.89
C LYS A 3 19.85 27.88 72.79
N ASN A 4 19.51 26.67 72.36
CA ASN A 4 20.30 25.76 71.50
C ASN A 4 19.47 24.47 71.24
N SER A 5 19.04 24.14 70.02
CA SER A 5 19.75 23.41 68.93
C SER A 5 20.21 21.99 69.36
N LYS A 6 20.02 20.87 68.64
CA LYS A 6 19.94 20.61 67.19
C LYS A 6 19.51 19.13 66.93
N LYS A 7 18.88 18.88 65.77
CA LYS A 7 18.44 17.61 65.16
C LYS A 7 19.54 16.53 64.97
N ARG A 8 19.17 15.24 65.04
CA ARG A 8 19.66 14.09 64.24
C ARG A 8 18.69 12.89 64.45
N ARG A 9 17.82 12.57 63.49
CA ARG A 9 17.94 11.55 62.41
C ARG A 9 17.75 10.10 62.93
N ASP A 10 16.50 9.64 62.93
CA ASP A 10 16.14 8.22 62.82
C ASP A 10 15.70 7.94 61.37
N ALA A 11 16.54 7.23 60.63
CA ALA A 11 16.20 6.64 59.34
C ALA A 11 15.97 5.15 59.56
N LYS A 12 14.69 4.73 59.62
CA LYS A 12 14.30 3.32 59.65
C LYS A 12 13.95 2.91 58.21
N GLY A 13 14.93 2.34 57.52
CA GLY A 13 14.77 1.78 56.18
C GLY A 13 13.75 0.65 56.20
N LYS A 14 12.71 0.76 55.37
CA LYS A 14 11.89 -0.38 54.96
C LYS A 14 12.60 -1.04 53.78
N ALA A 15 13.09 -2.25 54.02
CA ALA A 15 13.64 -3.12 52.99
C ALA A 15 12.58 -3.36 51.91
N GLY A 16 12.82 -2.79 50.73
CA GLY A 16 12.12 -3.15 49.50
C GLY A 16 12.48 -4.58 49.16
N LYS A 17 11.45 -5.42 49.06
CA LYS A 17 11.54 -6.81 48.61
C LYS A 17 11.87 -6.76 47.11
N GLN A 18 13.16 -6.65 46.77
CA GLN A 18 13.63 -6.96 45.42
C GLN A 18 13.31 -8.44 45.17
N ARG A 19 12.23 -8.71 44.45
CA ARG A 19 12.07 -9.97 43.74
C ARG A 19 13.23 -10.04 42.76
N SER A 20 14.25 -10.83 43.09
CA SER A 20 15.22 -11.29 42.10
C SER A 20 14.43 -11.99 41.01
N ARG A 21 14.36 -11.41 39.80
CA ARG A 21 13.92 -12.13 38.61
C ARG A 21 14.89 -13.30 38.46
N SER A 22 14.42 -14.52 38.75
CA SER A 22 15.15 -15.73 38.40
C SER A 22 15.22 -15.75 36.87
N VAL A 23 16.39 -15.45 36.31
CA VAL A 23 16.66 -15.59 34.88
C VAL A 23 16.39 -17.06 34.52
N SER A 24 15.52 -17.31 33.54
CA SER A 24 15.24 -18.69 33.12
C SER A 24 16.53 -19.30 32.57
N LEU A 25 16.73 -20.59 32.83
CA LEU A 25 17.93 -21.30 32.37
C LEU A 25 18.08 -21.24 30.84
N SER A 26 16.96 -21.13 30.12
CA SER A 26 16.88 -21.00 28.66
C SER A 26 17.25 -19.60 28.17
N SER A 27 16.88 -18.54 28.89
CA SER A 27 17.36 -17.18 28.60
C SER A 27 18.88 -17.06 28.78
N PHE A 28 19.43 -17.66 29.83
CA PHE A 28 20.88 -17.70 30.03
C PHE A 28 21.61 -18.50 28.92
N ARG A 29 20.98 -19.54 28.38
CA ARG A 29 21.53 -20.35 27.29
C ARG A 29 21.46 -19.61 25.95
N ALA A 30 20.33 -18.99 25.63
CA ALA A 30 20.14 -18.18 24.44
C ALA A 30 21.14 -17.02 24.38
N GLY A 31 21.25 -16.24 25.46
CA GLY A 31 22.20 -15.13 25.54
C GLY A 31 23.65 -15.58 25.36
N ARG A 32 24.09 -16.66 26.05
CA ARG A 32 25.45 -17.17 25.90
C ARG A 32 25.76 -17.67 24.49
N ALA A 33 24.79 -18.30 23.84
CA ALA A 33 24.97 -18.84 22.51
C ALA A 33 24.98 -17.72 21.45
N LEU A 34 24.12 -16.69 21.58
CA LEU A 34 24.17 -15.47 20.78
C LEU A 34 25.47 -14.68 20.98
N ASP A 35 25.93 -14.50 22.23
CA ASP A 35 27.20 -13.81 22.54
C ASP A 35 28.40 -14.44 21.82
N SER A 36 28.36 -15.77 21.62
CA SER A 36 29.43 -16.48 20.92
C SER A 36 29.44 -16.25 19.40
N LEU A 37 28.29 -15.88 18.83
CA LEU A 37 28.10 -15.61 17.40
C LEU A 37 28.10 -14.10 17.08
N ALA A 38 27.86 -13.25 18.08
CA ALA A 38 27.72 -11.80 17.92
C ALA A 38 28.87 -11.12 17.16
N PRO A 39 30.16 -11.41 17.41
CA PRO A 39 31.24 -10.78 16.64
C PRO A 39 31.20 -11.12 15.14
N ALA A 40 30.81 -12.36 14.80
CA ALA A 40 30.69 -12.80 13.41
C ALA A 40 29.43 -12.24 12.74
N PHE A 41 28.32 -12.15 13.48
CA PHE A 41 27.08 -11.54 12.99
C PHE A 41 27.26 -10.05 12.71
N VAL A 42 27.86 -9.30 13.64
CA VAL A 42 28.13 -7.86 13.47
C VAL A 42 29.05 -7.60 12.27
N GLN A 43 30.07 -8.44 12.08
CA GLN A 43 30.95 -8.32 10.93
C GLN A 43 30.23 -8.62 9.61
N TRP A 44 29.46 -9.71 9.55
CA TRP A 44 28.66 -10.07 8.36
C TRP A 44 27.65 -8.97 7.99
N PHE A 45 26.97 -8.42 8.99
CA PHE A 45 25.99 -7.36 8.80
C PHE A 45 26.64 -6.05 8.32
N ASP A 46 27.81 -5.68 8.86
CA ASP A 46 28.56 -4.48 8.45
C ASP A 46 29.21 -4.64 7.06
N ASP A 47 29.59 -5.86 6.67
CA ASP A 47 30.09 -6.18 5.33
C ASP A 47 28.98 -6.04 4.27
N GLY A 48 27.73 -6.36 4.62
CA GLY A 48 26.54 -6.17 3.78
C GLY A 48 26.03 -4.72 3.76
N MET A 49 26.10 -4.03 4.89
CA MET A 49 25.68 -2.62 5.06
C MET A 49 26.73 -1.82 5.85
N PRO A 50 27.67 -1.14 5.16
CA PRO A 50 28.77 -0.45 5.82
C PRO A 50 28.31 0.62 6.82
N GLY A 51 28.73 0.50 8.08
CA GLY A 51 28.37 1.41 9.18
C GLY A 51 27.20 0.94 10.03
N ALA A 52 26.64 -0.24 9.78
CA ALA A 52 25.44 -0.76 10.45
C ALA A 52 25.72 -1.65 11.67
N ALA A 53 26.94 -1.66 12.21
CA ALA A 53 27.33 -2.47 13.37
C ALA A 53 26.43 -2.27 14.61
N ASN A 54 25.87 -1.07 14.84
CA ASN A 54 24.92 -0.82 15.93
C ASN A 54 23.54 -1.45 15.67
N ALA A 55 23.05 -1.41 14.42
CA ALA A 55 21.79 -2.04 14.04
C ALA A 55 21.88 -3.57 14.21
N ALA A 56 23.02 -4.17 13.85
CA ALA A 56 23.28 -5.59 14.06
C ALA A 56 23.15 -6.01 15.55
N LEU A 57 23.56 -5.15 16.48
CA LEU A 57 23.40 -5.42 17.92
C LEU A 57 21.94 -5.30 18.38
N GLU A 58 21.15 -4.39 17.80
CA GLU A 58 19.71 -4.30 18.08
C GLU A 58 18.97 -5.55 17.57
N TYR A 59 19.34 -6.08 16.40
CA TYR A 59 18.77 -7.32 15.86
C TYR A 59 19.07 -8.51 16.78
N LEU A 60 20.30 -8.62 17.30
CA LEU A 60 20.65 -9.67 18.26
C LEU A 60 19.89 -9.55 19.59
N LYS A 61 19.57 -8.32 20.04
CA LYS A 61 18.72 -8.13 21.25
C LYS A 61 17.29 -8.60 21.02
N LEU A 62 16.74 -8.42 19.82
CA LEU A 62 15.42 -8.93 19.44
C LEU A 62 15.41 -10.46 19.32
N MET A 63 16.54 -11.07 18.94
CA MET A 63 16.71 -12.52 18.85
C MET A 63 16.79 -13.23 20.21
N GLU A 64 17.35 -12.59 21.24
CA GLU A 64 17.50 -13.20 22.57
C GLU A 64 16.18 -13.71 23.17
N PRO A 65 15.08 -12.92 23.23
CA PRO A 65 13.79 -13.40 23.76
C PRO A 65 13.15 -14.48 22.86
N VAL A 66 13.30 -14.39 21.54
CA VAL A 66 12.78 -15.40 20.59
C VAL A 66 13.47 -16.75 20.82
N LEU A 67 14.81 -16.76 20.83
CA LEU A 67 15.58 -17.99 21.05
C LEU A 67 15.38 -18.55 22.46
N SER A 68 15.20 -17.70 23.46
CA SER A 68 14.88 -18.13 24.82
C SER A 68 13.59 -18.97 24.85
N ARG A 69 12.54 -18.49 24.18
CA ARG A 69 11.24 -19.19 24.06
C ARG A 69 11.34 -20.45 23.21
N TYR A 70 12.07 -20.38 22.10
CA TYR A 70 12.32 -21.54 21.24
C TYR A 70 13.03 -22.67 22.00
N LEU A 71 14.07 -22.37 22.78
CA LEU A 71 14.79 -23.34 23.60
C LEU A 71 13.91 -23.91 24.73
N ASP A 72 13.02 -23.10 25.29
CA ASP A 72 12.04 -23.55 26.29
C ASP A 72 11.00 -24.52 25.68
N ALA A 73 10.51 -24.24 24.46
CA ALA A 73 9.48 -25.03 23.79
C ALA A 73 10.01 -26.37 23.22
N THR A 74 11.22 -26.37 22.66
CA THR A 74 11.79 -27.54 21.97
C THR A 74 12.70 -28.39 22.85
N ALA A 75 13.06 -27.91 24.04
CA ALA A 75 14.05 -28.51 24.94
C ALA A 75 15.42 -28.79 24.28
N THR A 76 15.72 -28.14 23.15
CA THR A 76 17.02 -28.22 22.46
C THR A 76 18.06 -27.32 23.12
N THR A 77 19.31 -27.45 22.69
CA THR A 77 20.40 -26.50 22.99
C THR A 77 21.04 -25.92 21.74
N ASP A 78 20.52 -26.29 20.57
CA ASP A 78 21.03 -25.87 19.27
C ASP A 78 20.27 -24.63 18.79
N ILE A 79 21.01 -23.57 18.45
CA ILE A 79 20.48 -22.32 17.87
C ILE A 79 20.87 -22.17 16.39
N THR A 80 21.47 -23.21 15.82
CA THR A 80 21.96 -23.27 14.44
C THR A 80 21.25 -24.32 13.57
N ASN A 81 20.29 -25.04 14.14
CA ASN A 81 19.34 -25.93 13.46
C ASN A 81 17.95 -25.70 14.07
N LEU A 82 17.21 -24.79 13.45
CA LEU A 82 15.94 -24.29 13.97
C LEU A 82 14.77 -24.99 13.28
N ASP A 83 13.79 -25.48 14.06
CA ASP A 83 12.55 -26.06 13.57
C ASP A 83 11.54 -24.94 13.23
N PRO A 84 11.04 -24.84 11.99
CA PRO A 84 10.21 -23.70 11.58
C PRO A 84 8.92 -23.52 12.38
N PRO A 85 8.08 -24.57 12.61
CA PRO A 85 6.86 -24.43 13.42
C PRO A 85 7.14 -23.95 14.85
N ALA A 86 8.13 -24.53 15.53
CA ALA A 86 8.47 -24.13 16.90
C ALA A 86 9.13 -22.74 16.96
N LEU A 87 9.83 -22.31 15.92
CA LEU A 87 10.39 -20.96 15.82
C LEU A 87 9.30 -19.92 15.59
N ALA A 88 8.32 -20.18 14.72
CA ALA A 88 7.17 -19.30 14.55
C ALA A 88 6.35 -19.12 15.83
N GLU A 89 6.09 -20.20 16.57
CA GLU A 89 5.40 -20.11 17.86
C GLU A 89 6.19 -19.25 18.86
N ALA A 90 7.52 -19.38 18.89
CA ALA A 90 8.39 -18.56 19.72
C ALA A 90 8.37 -17.07 19.31
N VAL A 91 8.29 -16.76 18.02
CA VAL A 91 8.13 -15.40 17.49
C VAL A 91 6.78 -14.82 17.92
N ALA A 92 5.68 -15.52 17.63
CA ALA A 92 4.32 -15.08 17.97
C ALA A 92 4.18 -14.80 19.47
N GLN A 93 4.71 -15.68 20.32
CA GLN A 93 4.69 -15.50 21.78
C GLN A 93 5.58 -14.33 22.26
N THR A 94 6.63 -14.00 21.51
CA THR A 94 7.49 -12.85 21.80
C THR A 94 6.78 -11.53 21.51
N VAL A 95 6.05 -11.48 20.41
CA VAL A 95 5.21 -10.34 20.01
C VAL A 95 4.14 -10.07 21.08
N THR A 96 3.32 -11.08 21.41
CA THR A 96 2.24 -10.96 22.42
C THR A 96 2.72 -10.56 23.82
N ASP A 97 3.87 -11.06 24.27
CA ASP A 97 4.38 -10.73 25.61
C ASP A 97 5.00 -9.32 25.69
N THR A 98 5.49 -8.80 24.57
CA THR A 98 6.09 -7.46 24.52
C THR A 98 5.00 -6.38 24.51
N GLU A 99 3.86 -6.66 23.88
CA GLU A 99 2.62 -5.87 23.95
C GLU A 99 2.07 -5.75 25.38
N ALA A 100 2.09 -6.83 26.16
CA ALA A 100 1.55 -6.86 27.51
C ALA A 100 2.37 -6.04 28.53
N GLY A 101 3.56 -5.55 28.14
CA GLY A 101 4.54 -4.91 29.00
C GLY A 101 4.77 -3.40 28.79
N GLN A 102 4.23 -2.79 27.73
CA GLN A 102 4.46 -1.39 27.37
C GLN A 102 3.15 -0.58 27.37
N ASP A 103 3.16 0.62 27.97
CA ASP A 103 2.16 1.65 27.69
C ASP A 103 2.43 2.11 26.23
N ALA A 104 1.59 1.67 25.30
CA ALA A 104 1.88 1.64 23.86
C ALA A 104 2.08 3.02 23.21
N GLU A 105 3.30 3.27 22.71
CA GLU A 105 3.62 4.32 21.72
C GLU A 105 4.02 3.73 20.35
N VAL A 106 4.13 2.40 20.20
CA VAL A 106 4.46 1.71 18.93
C VAL A 106 3.31 0.75 18.55
N PRO A 107 2.79 0.78 17.31
CA PRO A 107 1.79 -0.16 16.82
C PRO A 107 2.24 -1.64 16.89
N GLU A 108 1.28 -2.53 17.12
CA GLU A 108 1.46 -3.99 17.25
C GLU A 108 2.12 -4.62 16.00
N SER A 109 1.81 -4.10 14.80
CA SER A 109 2.32 -4.60 13.52
C SER A 109 3.82 -4.33 13.32
N GLU A 110 4.28 -3.14 13.68
CA GLU A 110 5.67 -2.68 13.49
C GLU A 110 6.65 -3.55 14.29
N LEU A 111 6.34 -3.82 15.55
CA LEU A 111 7.19 -4.64 16.41
C LEU A 111 7.26 -6.10 15.92
N ALA A 112 6.15 -6.64 15.41
CA ALA A 112 6.10 -7.99 14.86
C ALA A 112 7.01 -8.12 13.62
N ALA A 113 6.93 -7.15 12.70
CA ALA A 113 7.76 -7.11 11.51
C ALA A 113 9.27 -7.03 11.86
N TYR A 114 9.64 -6.16 12.80
CA TYR A 114 11.03 -6.05 13.28
C TYR A 114 11.58 -7.34 13.89
N ILE A 115 10.75 -8.09 14.63
CA ILE A 115 11.17 -9.37 15.22
C ILE A 115 11.33 -10.43 14.13
N VAL A 116 10.41 -10.49 13.15
CA VAL A 116 10.50 -11.41 12.00
C VAL A 116 11.74 -11.13 11.15
N ASP A 117 12.03 -9.87 10.86
CA ASP A 117 13.20 -9.48 10.07
C ASP A 117 14.52 -9.78 10.79
N ALA A 118 14.56 -9.59 12.11
CA ALA A 118 15.70 -10.00 12.93
C ALA A 118 15.95 -11.52 12.89
N VAL A 119 14.88 -12.32 12.91
CA VAL A 119 14.95 -13.79 12.80
C VAL A 119 15.43 -14.22 11.42
N ARG A 120 14.90 -13.61 10.36
CA ARG A 120 15.32 -13.86 8.98
C ARG A 120 16.81 -13.53 8.80
N SER A 121 17.23 -12.33 9.17
CA SER A 121 18.63 -11.88 9.08
C SER A 121 19.57 -12.82 9.83
N TYR A 122 19.13 -13.37 10.97
CA TYR A 122 19.91 -14.36 11.71
C TYR A 122 20.05 -15.70 10.96
N ILE A 123 19.00 -16.16 10.27
CA ILE A 123 19.04 -17.40 9.48
C ILE A 123 19.89 -17.22 8.21
N GLU A 124 19.79 -16.07 7.54
CA GLU A 124 20.64 -15.71 6.40
C GLU A 124 22.12 -15.68 6.80
N PHE A 125 22.45 -15.06 7.95
CA PHE A 125 23.79 -15.11 8.52
C PHE A 125 24.28 -16.56 8.71
N LEU A 126 23.45 -17.45 9.26
CA LEU A 126 23.85 -18.84 9.46
C LEU A 126 24.07 -19.59 8.14
N SER A 127 23.28 -19.27 7.11
CA SER A 127 23.41 -19.79 5.76
C SER A 127 24.71 -19.32 5.10
N GLU A 128 24.90 -18.00 4.97
CA GLU A 128 26.01 -17.42 4.21
C GLU A 128 27.38 -17.61 4.86
N THR A 129 27.41 -17.88 6.17
CA THR A 129 28.65 -18.13 6.91
C THR A 129 28.93 -19.62 7.15
N ASP A 130 28.19 -20.53 6.52
CA ASP A 130 28.30 -22.00 6.66
C ASP A 130 28.18 -22.46 8.13
N ARG A 131 27.34 -21.78 8.92
CA ARG A 131 27.13 -22.06 10.36
C ARG A 131 25.84 -22.82 10.65
N TRP A 132 24.98 -23.01 9.65
CA TRP A 132 23.81 -23.86 9.75
C TRP A 132 24.20 -25.33 9.99
N THR A 133 23.67 -25.95 11.04
CA THR A 133 23.98 -27.35 11.41
C THR A 133 22.94 -28.36 10.94
N GLY A 134 21.82 -27.89 10.37
CA GLY A 134 20.79 -28.72 9.74
C GLY A 134 21.15 -29.14 8.30
N THR A 135 20.24 -29.84 7.62
CA THR A 135 20.39 -30.17 6.20
C THR A 135 20.08 -28.96 5.31
N GLU A 136 20.66 -28.89 4.10
CA GLU A 136 20.32 -27.84 3.11
C GLU A 136 18.82 -27.81 2.78
N GLU A 137 18.17 -28.98 2.67
CA GLU A 137 16.72 -29.07 2.47
C GLU A 137 15.93 -28.50 3.67
N HIS A 138 16.52 -28.54 4.87
CA HIS A 138 15.89 -27.98 6.07
C HIS A 138 16.08 -26.46 6.13
N LEU A 139 17.27 -25.98 5.75
CA LEU A 139 17.55 -24.54 5.62
C LEU A 139 16.62 -23.89 4.59
N ALA A 140 16.44 -24.54 3.43
CA ALA A 140 15.53 -24.06 2.39
C ALA A 140 14.09 -23.97 2.89
N LYS A 141 13.61 -24.96 3.66
CA LYS A 141 12.27 -24.93 4.27
C LYS A 141 12.11 -23.83 5.33
N VAL A 142 13.17 -23.54 6.08
CA VAL A 142 13.16 -22.49 7.09
C VAL A 142 13.15 -21.12 6.44
N LEU A 143 13.97 -20.89 5.42
CA LEU A 143 13.96 -19.66 4.63
C LEU A 143 12.63 -19.47 3.89
N ASP A 144 12.13 -20.48 3.19
CA ASP A 144 10.82 -20.47 2.49
C ASP A 144 9.65 -20.20 3.46
N PHE A 145 9.72 -20.74 4.68
CA PHE A 145 8.73 -20.47 5.71
C PHE A 145 8.77 -19.02 6.22
N PHE A 146 9.95 -18.43 6.40
CA PHE A 146 10.07 -17.02 6.81
C PHE A 146 9.87 -16.03 5.67
N GLU A 147 10.19 -16.39 4.43
CA GLU A 147 9.75 -15.69 3.23
C GLU A 147 8.22 -15.71 3.15
N GLY A 148 7.60 -16.87 3.36
CA GLY A 148 6.15 -17.02 3.46
C GLY A 148 5.52 -16.28 4.64
N LEU A 149 6.23 -16.08 5.76
CA LEU A 149 5.76 -15.26 6.90
C LEU A 149 6.03 -13.76 6.73
N ALA A 150 7.03 -13.36 5.96
CA ALA A 150 7.18 -11.99 5.48
C ALA A 150 6.10 -11.65 4.43
N ASP A 151 5.63 -12.66 3.69
CA ASP A 151 4.47 -12.60 2.79
C ASP A 151 3.13 -12.63 3.56
N ASP A 152 3.02 -13.44 4.63
CA ASP A 152 1.84 -13.48 5.55
C ASP A 152 1.84 -12.37 6.60
N GLY A 153 2.91 -11.56 6.64
CA GLY A 153 3.13 -10.44 7.55
C GLY A 153 3.20 -9.11 6.82
N GLY A 154 2.23 -8.82 5.96
CA GLY A 154 1.95 -7.43 5.55
C GLY A 154 2.08 -7.09 4.06
N GLN A 155 2.35 -8.03 3.17
CA GLN A 155 2.07 -7.83 1.75
C GLN A 155 1.38 -9.07 1.20
N SER A 156 0.06 -9.07 1.20
CA SER A 156 -0.70 -9.93 0.30
C SER A 156 -0.33 -9.54 -1.13
N GLY A 157 0.76 -10.11 -1.66
CA GLY A 157 1.24 -9.84 -3.00
C GLY A 157 0.10 -10.09 -3.98
N ILE A 158 -0.21 -9.07 -4.78
CA ILE A 158 -1.27 -9.16 -5.77
C ILE A 158 -0.91 -10.30 -6.73
N GLN A 159 -1.68 -11.39 -6.69
CA GLN A 159 -1.47 -12.53 -7.58
C GLN A 159 -1.99 -12.18 -8.98
N VAL A 160 -1.09 -11.71 -9.83
CA VAL A 160 -1.39 -11.43 -11.23
C VAL A 160 -1.75 -12.74 -11.94
N PRO A 161 -2.99 -12.89 -12.45
CA PRO A 161 -3.38 -14.11 -13.13
C PRO A 161 -2.63 -14.28 -14.45
N ASP A 162 -2.21 -15.51 -14.78
CA ASP A 162 -1.67 -15.84 -16.09
C ASP A 162 -2.81 -15.84 -17.13
N ILE A 163 -2.89 -14.77 -17.92
CA ILE A 163 -3.91 -14.55 -18.95
C ILE A 163 -3.20 -14.43 -20.30
N SER A 164 -3.64 -15.23 -21.28
CA SER A 164 -3.10 -15.12 -22.63
C SER A 164 -3.39 -13.74 -23.24
N GLN A 165 -2.51 -13.30 -24.13
CA GLN A 165 -2.64 -12.01 -24.81
C GLN A 165 -4.01 -11.81 -25.49
N GLU A 166 -4.55 -12.85 -26.13
CA GLU A 166 -5.87 -12.79 -26.78
C GLU A 166 -7.00 -12.57 -25.76
N GLN A 167 -6.93 -13.26 -24.61
CA GLN A 167 -7.90 -13.08 -23.53
C GLN A 167 -7.78 -11.71 -22.87
N ALA A 168 -6.55 -11.20 -22.68
CA ALA A 168 -6.31 -9.87 -22.14
C ALA A 168 -6.87 -8.81 -23.08
N LEU A 169 -6.56 -8.89 -24.38
CA LEU A 169 -7.08 -7.96 -25.38
C LEU A 169 -8.61 -7.98 -25.43
N ALA A 170 -9.23 -9.16 -25.42
CA ALA A 170 -10.69 -9.28 -25.39
C ALA A 170 -11.29 -8.69 -24.10
N GLY A 171 -10.65 -8.92 -22.96
CA GLY A 171 -11.07 -8.38 -21.66
C GLY A 171 -11.00 -6.86 -21.62
N PHE A 172 -9.86 -6.26 -22.01
CA PHE A 172 -9.71 -4.81 -22.13
C PHE A 172 -10.69 -4.21 -23.12
N SER A 173 -10.85 -4.80 -24.31
CA SER A 173 -11.84 -4.37 -25.31
C SER A 173 -13.28 -4.39 -24.78
N GLY A 174 -13.55 -5.29 -23.83
CA GLY A 174 -14.84 -5.41 -23.16
C GLY A 174 -15.12 -4.32 -22.12
N LEU A 175 -14.11 -3.57 -21.67
CA LEU A 175 -14.26 -2.54 -20.65
C LEU A 175 -15.02 -1.33 -21.21
N PRO A 176 -16.05 -0.82 -20.51
CA PRO A 176 -16.71 0.43 -20.86
C PRO A 176 -15.72 1.60 -20.97
N LEU A 177 -14.66 1.64 -20.15
CA LEU A 177 -13.59 2.64 -20.28
C LEU A 177 -12.97 2.65 -21.68
N ILE A 178 -12.51 1.49 -22.15
CA ILE A 178 -11.83 1.33 -23.45
C ILE A 178 -12.79 1.61 -24.61
N GLN A 179 -14.04 1.18 -24.50
CA GLN A 179 -15.07 1.46 -25.51
C GLN A 179 -15.34 2.96 -25.66
N LYS A 180 -15.44 3.69 -24.54
CA LYS A 180 -15.61 5.15 -24.53
C LYS A 180 -14.38 5.84 -25.12
N ALA A 181 -13.16 5.38 -24.79
CA ALA A 181 -11.92 5.95 -25.31
C ALA A 181 -11.80 5.72 -26.83
N THR A 182 -12.14 4.51 -27.28
CA THR A 182 -12.23 4.14 -28.69
C THR A 182 -13.23 5.03 -29.43
N ALA A 183 -14.44 5.22 -28.89
CA ALA A 183 -15.45 6.08 -29.49
C ALA A 183 -14.98 7.54 -29.59
N LEU A 184 -14.31 8.05 -28.55
CA LEU A 184 -13.78 9.41 -28.54
C LEU A 184 -12.65 9.59 -29.57
N LEU A 185 -11.71 8.63 -29.69
CA LEU A 185 -10.65 8.65 -30.70
C LEU A 185 -11.20 8.55 -32.12
N GLN A 186 -12.17 7.66 -32.37
CA GLN A 186 -12.86 7.56 -33.65
C GLN A 186 -13.59 8.84 -34.01
N TRP A 187 -14.25 9.48 -33.03
CA TRP A 187 -14.89 10.76 -33.24
C TRP A 187 -13.87 11.85 -33.60
N ILE A 188 -12.71 11.89 -32.93
CA ILE A 188 -11.64 12.84 -33.25
C ILE A 188 -11.19 12.68 -34.71
N GLY A 189 -11.02 11.45 -35.18
CA GLY A 189 -10.61 11.15 -36.56
C GLY A 189 -9.30 11.85 -36.92
N ASP A 190 -9.23 12.49 -38.08
CA ASP A 190 -8.03 13.26 -38.52
C ASP A 190 -7.79 14.55 -37.72
N GLY A 191 -8.73 14.92 -36.85
CA GLY A 191 -8.62 16.04 -35.92
C GLY A 191 -9.89 16.85 -35.74
N LYS A 192 -9.99 17.53 -34.58
CA LYS A 192 -11.12 18.39 -34.21
C LYS A 192 -10.68 19.79 -33.83
N PRO A 193 -11.49 20.82 -34.13
CA PRO A 193 -11.15 22.20 -33.77
C PRO A 193 -11.20 22.38 -32.26
N VAL A 194 -10.20 23.05 -31.70
CA VAL A 194 -10.15 23.47 -30.29
C VAL A 194 -10.05 24.99 -30.17
N THR A 195 -10.27 25.51 -28.98
CA THR A 195 -9.98 26.90 -28.59
C THR A 195 -8.47 27.08 -28.34
N GLY A 196 -8.03 28.32 -28.14
CA GLY A 196 -6.64 28.60 -27.78
C GLY A 196 -6.20 28.02 -26.43
N THR A 197 -7.15 27.60 -25.58
CA THR A 197 -6.90 26.91 -24.31
C THR A 197 -6.89 25.38 -24.45
N GLY A 198 -6.99 24.86 -25.68
CA GLY A 198 -7.06 23.43 -25.95
C GLY A 198 -8.42 22.78 -25.70
N ALA A 199 -9.42 23.54 -25.24
CA ALA A 199 -10.77 23.03 -25.02
C ALA A 199 -11.54 22.85 -26.34
N LEU A 200 -12.48 21.91 -26.37
CA LEU A 200 -13.41 21.79 -27.49
C LEU A 200 -14.25 23.05 -27.68
N ARG A 201 -14.66 23.30 -28.93
CA ARG A 201 -15.64 24.35 -29.23
C ARG A 201 -17.01 23.92 -28.68
N LEU A 202 -17.83 24.88 -28.24
CA LEU A 202 -19.15 24.60 -27.66
C LEU A 202 -20.01 23.64 -28.50
N ARG A 203 -20.07 23.87 -29.81
CA ARG A 203 -20.83 23.02 -30.76
C ARG A 203 -20.37 21.55 -30.82
N ASP A 204 -19.14 21.28 -30.39
CA ASP A 204 -18.51 19.96 -30.48
C ASP A 204 -18.58 19.22 -29.13
N ILE A 205 -19.00 19.89 -28.04
CA ILE A 205 -19.10 19.30 -26.69
C ILE A 205 -20.13 18.18 -26.66
N GLU A 206 -21.30 18.36 -27.27
CA GLU A 206 -22.39 17.36 -27.23
C GLU A 206 -21.97 16.03 -27.84
N ALA A 207 -21.38 16.06 -29.04
CA ALA A 207 -20.90 14.85 -29.70
C ALA A 207 -19.76 14.17 -28.92
N ALA A 208 -18.84 14.95 -28.34
CA ALA A 208 -17.75 14.41 -27.55
C ALA A 208 -18.23 13.81 -26.21
N ALA A 209 -19.17 14.47 -25.52
CA ALA A 209 -19.77 14.00 -24.29
C ALA A 209 -20.55 12.69 -24.52
N ALA A 210 -21.26 12.58 -25.65
CA ALA A 210 -21.95 11.36 -26.04
C ALA A 210 -20.99 10.17 -26.23
N CYS A 211 -19.76 10.40 -26.74
CA CYS A 211 -18.75 9.33 -26.88
C CYS A 211 -18.35 8.72 -25.53
N VAL A 212 -18.37 9.52 -24.46
CA VAL A 212 -18.08 9.05 -23.10
C VAL A 212 -19.35 8.66 -22.32
N GLY A 213 -20.53 8.72 -22.97
CA GLY A 213 -21.82 8.35 -22.39
C GLY A 213 -22.42 9.40 -21.46
N VAL A 214 -22.06 10.68 -21.60
CA VAL A 214 -22.60 11.79 -20.81
C VAL A 214 -23.48 12.68 -21.69
N ALA A 215 -24.70 12.97 -21.22
CA ALA A 215 -25.59 13.93 -21.88
C ALA A 215 -25.24 15.37 -21.45
N ALA A 216 -24.47 16.07 -22.29
CA ALA A 216 -24.11 17.48 -22.06
C ALA A 216 -24.17 18.28 -23.36
N THR A 217 -24.55 19.55 -23.28
CA THR A 217 -24.59 20.48 -24.43
C THR A 217 -23.73 21.71 -24.17
N GLY A 218 -22.98 22.15 -25.18
CA GLY A 218 -22.17 23.35 -25.08
C GLY A 218 -22.99 24.61 -25.29
N GLU A 219 -23.27 25.36 -24.22
CA GLU A 219 -24.09 26.56 -24.26
C GLU A 219 -23.42 27.75 -23.54
N THR A 220 -23.68 28.96 -24.03
CA THR A 220 -23.21 30.19 -23.36
C THR A 220 -24.01 30.46 -22.08
N ASN A 221 -25.27 30.03 -22.02
CA ASN A 221 -26.15 30.22 -20.88
C ASN A 221 -26.50 28.87 -20.19
N GLN A 222 -26.25 28.77 -18.89
CA GLN A 222 -26.47 27.54 -18.11
C GLN A 222 -27.93 27.37 -17.64
N ASP A 223 -28.75 28.42 -17.74
CA ASP A 223 -30.17 28.40 -17.36
C ASP A 223 -31.04 27.45 -18.22
N ASN A 224 -30.49 26.92 -19.31
CA ASN A 224 -31.15 25.99 -20.22
C ASN A 224 -30.91 24.51 -19.87
N SER A 225 -30.29 24.21 -18.73
CA SER A 225 -30.14 22.82 -18.27
C SER A 225 -31.52 22.14 -18.19
N SER A 226 -31.65 21.01 -18.88
CA SER A 226 -32.83 20.16 -18.76
C SER A 226 -32.59 19.14 -17.66
N VAL A 227 -33.65 18.42 -17.24
CA VAL A 227 -33.53 17.36 -16.21
C VAL A 227 -32.52 16.28 -16.62
N ASP A 228 -32.33 16.07 -17.93
CA ASP A 228 -31.54 14.97 -18.48
C ASP A 228 -30.28 15.43 -19.25
N THR A 229 -29.99 16.73 -19.32
CA THR A 229 -28.86 17.25 -20.12
C THR A 229 -28.19 18.45 -19.46
N LEU A 230 -26.88 18.32 -19.24
CA LEU A 230 -26.07 19.36 -18.60
C LEU A 230 -25.65 20.43 -19.63
N ALA A 231 -26.13 21.66 -19.45
CA ALA A 231 -25.65 22.81 -20.22
C ALA A 231 -24.30 23.28 -19.65
N VAL A 232 -23.24 23.24 -20.45
CA VAL A 232 -21.86 23.57 -20.04
C VAL A 232 -21.22 24.64 -20.93
N ARG A 233 -20.34 25.45 -20.35
CA ARG A 233 -19.58 26.49 -21.08
C ARG A 233 -18.21 26.01 -21.56
N SER A 234 -17.78 24.84 -21.10
CA SER A 234 -16.49 24.25 -21.41
C SER A 234 -16.57 22.74 -21.27
N MET A 235 -15.82 22.00 -22.08
CA MET A 235 -15.70 20.54 -21.91
C MET A 235 -15.16 20.16 -20.53
N TYR A 236 -14.40 21.05 -19.89
CA TYR A 236 -13.85 20.84 -18.54
C TYR A 236 -14.92 20.85 -17.44
N GLU A 237 -16.14 21.31 -17.74
CA GLU A 237 -17.30 21.20 -16.85
C GLU A 237 -18.00 19.83 -16.96
N VAL A 238 -17.52 18.94 -17.84
CA VAL A 238 -17.97 17.54 -17.97
C VAL A 238 -16.86 16.63 -17.42
N PRO A 239 -16.91 16.21 -16.14
CA PRO A 239 -15.75 15.62 -15.45
C PRO A 239 -15.16 14.39 -16.12
N LEU A 240 -16.00 13.45 -16.60
CA LEU A 240 -15.52 12.24 -17.27
C LEU A 240 -14.85 12.57 -18.62
N LEU A 241 -15.48 13.45 -19.42
CA LEU A 241 -14.90 13.88 -20.70
C LEU A 241 -13.56 14.60 -20.48
N ALA A 242 -13.50 15.50 -19.49
CA ALA A 242 -12.30 16.23 -19.13
C ALA A 242 -11.15 15.29 -18.74
N ARG A 243 -11.44 14.27 -17.90
CA ARG A 243 -10.45 13.27 -17.49
C ARG A 243 -9.98 12.41 -18.66
N MET A 244 -10.91 11.87 -19.45
CA MET A 244 -10.54 11.05 -20.61
C MET A 244 -9.70 11.86 -21.60
N TRP A 245 -10.05 13.13 -21.83
CA TRP A 245 -9.27 14.03 -22.68
C TRP A 245 -7.86 14.32 -22.13
N ALA A 246 -7.71 14.44 -20.81
CA ALA A 246 -6.42 14.60 -20.17
C ALA A 246 -5.58 13.33 -20.32
N VAL A 247 -6.15 12.15 -20.04
CA VAL A 247 -5.48 10.85 -20.20
C VAL A 247 -5.05 10.63 -21.65
N LEU A 248 -5.92 10.87 -22.64
CA LEU A 248 -5.56 10.74 -24.06
C LEU A 248 -4.35 11.61 -24.46
N GLN A 249 -4.18 12.78 -23.84
CA GLN A 249 -3.00 13.62 -24.07
C GLN A 249 -1.77 13.12 -23.32
N ASP A 250 -1.96 12.69 -22.07
CA ASP A 250 -0.91 12.20 -21.17
C ASP A 250 -0.23 10.95 -21.74
N VAL A 251 -1.03 10.02 -22.26
CA VAL A 251 -0.54 8.79 -22.90
C VAL A 251 -0.25 8.97 -24.40
N GLU A 252 -0.13 10.22 -24.85
CA GLU A 252 0.22 10.58 -26.22
C GLU A 252 -0.63 9.88 -27.30
N LEU A 253 -1.93 9.64 -27.05
CA LEU A 253 -2.86 9.18 -28.09
C LEU A 253 -3.38 10.35 -28.94
N VAL A 254 -3.41 11.55 -28.35
CA VAL A 254 -3.76 12.79 -29.05
C VAL A 254 -2.78 13.91 -28.73
N ARG A 255 -2.60 14.83 -29.68
CA ARG A 255 -1.80 16.04 -29.54
C ARG A 255 -2.67 17.28 -29.77
N VAL A 256 -2.77 18.15 -28.76
CA VAL A 256 -3.46 19.43 -28.88
C VAL A 256 -2.53 20.48 -29.49
N LYS A 257 -2.84 20.91 -30.71
CA LYS A 257 -2.22 22.06 -31.39
C LYS A 257 -3.02 23.33 -31.11
N PRO A 258 -2.50 24.54 -31.39
CA PRO A 258 -3.17 25.80 -31.04
C PRO A 258 -4.62 25.98 -31.55
N THR A 259 -4.99 25.28 -32.62
CA THR A 259 -6.33 25.39 -33.24
C THR A 259 -7.04 24.06 -33.45
N LYS A 260 -6.35 22.92 -33.25
CA LYS A 260 -6.94 21.60 -33.43
C LYS A 260 -6.29 20.56 -32.54
N VAL A 261 -7.07 19.60 -32.05
CA VAL A 261 -6.54 18.31 -31.61
C VAL A 261 -6.36 17.42 -32.84
N VAL A 262 -5.30 16.62 -32.85
CA VAL A 262 -5.08 15.56 -33.84
C VAL A 262 -4.63 14.32 -33.10
N PRO A 263 -4.78 13.11 -33.67
CA PRO A 263 -4.09 11.96 -33.13
C PRO A 263 -2.57 12.18 -33.11
N PHE A 264 -1.90 11.59 -32.13
CA PHE A 264 -0.44 11.57 -32.09
C PHE A 264 0.12 10.67 -33.20
N GLU A 265 1.43 10.68 -33.43
CA GLU A 265 2.05 9.87 -34.48
C GLU A 265 1.71 8.38 -34.26
N GLU A 266 0.87 7.80 -35.14
CA GLU A 266 0.34 6.42 -35.09
C GLU A 266 -0.66 6.08 -33.94
N PRO A 267 -1.87 6.68 -33.87
CA PRO A 267 -2.92 6.20 -32.95
C PRO A 267 -3.50 4.83 -33.37
N GLY A 268 -2.93 4.26 -34.45
CA GLY A 268 -3.45 3.09 -35.13
C GLY A 268 -3.40 1.86 -34.25
N HIS A 269 -2.42 1.78 -33.34
CA HIS A 269 -2.28 0.66 -32.42
C HIS A 269 -3.52 0.51 -31.53
N PHE A 270 -3.93 1.56 -30.82
CA PHE A 270 -5.15 1.59 -30.03
C PHE A 270 -6.42 1.19 -30.81
N LEU A 271 -6.58 1.65 -32.06
CA LEU A 271 -7.81 1.43 -32.84
C LEU A 271 -7.81 0.14 -33.68
N GLY A 272 -6.66 -0.49 -33.93
CA GLY A 272 -6.57 -1.68 -34.77
C GLY A 272 -5.16 -2.04 -35.22
N GLY A 273 -4.15 -1.86 -34.37
CA GLY A 273 -2.80 -2.36 -34.64
C GLY A 273 -2.67 -3.85 -34.35
N GLU A 274 -1.42 -4.31 -34.30
CA GLU A 274 -1.15 -5.68 -33.90
C GLU A 274 -1.60 -5.90 -32.45
N PRO A 275 -2.10 -7.11 -32.09
CA PRO A 275 -2.67 -7.38 -30.77
C PRO A 275 -1.77 -7.01 -29.58
N ALA A 276 -0.45 -7.04 -29.74
CA ALA A 276 0.50 -6.71 -28.68
C ALA A 276 0.51 -5.20 -28.42
N GLN A 277 0.67 -4.42 -29.49
CA GLN A 277 0.71 -2.97 -29.42
C GLN A 277 -0.62 -2.40 -28.94
N GLN A 278 -1.74 -2.98 -29.38
CA GLN A 278 -3.06 -2.55 -28.93
C GLN A 278 -3.27 -2.82 -27.44
N LEU A 279 -2.78 -3.97 -26.94
CA LEU A 279 -2.85 -4.30 -25.52
C LEU A 279 -1.99 -3.36 -24.68
N ASP A 280 -0.78 -3.04 -25.12
CA ASP A 280 0.11 -2.08 -24.45
C ASP A 280 -0.55 -0.69 -24.36
N ASP A 281 -1.16 -0.22 -25.45
CA ASP A 281 -1.91 1.03 -25.51
C ASP A 281 -3.13 1.04 -24.55
N PHE A 282 -3.84 -0.09 -24.44
CA PHE A 282 -4.97 -0.23 -23.51
C PHE A 282 -4.53 -0.22 -22.05
N ARG A 283 -3.41 -0.89 -21.72
CA ARG A 283 -2.80 -0.88 -20.39
C ARG A 283 -2.36 0.52 -20.01
N MET A 284 -1.55 1.16 -20.85
CA MET A 284 -1.06 2.52 -20.62
C MET A 284 -2.21 3.53 -20.42
N PHE A 285 -3.23 3.48 -21.27
CA PHE A 285 -4.43 4.33 -21.10
C PHE A 285 -5.16 4.06 -19.78
N THR A 286 -5.35 2.79 -19.43
CA THR A 286 -6.07 2.40 -18.22
C THR A 286 -5.31 2.78 -16.96
N GLU A 287 -3.99 2.60 -16.95
CA GLU A 287 -3.09 2.93 -15.85
C GLU A 287 -3.04 4.43 -15.60
N SER A 288 -2.87 5.24 -16.65
CA SER A 288 -2.95 6.71 -16.54
C SER A 288 -4.34 7.15 -16.08
N PHE A 289 -5.41 6.51 -16.57
CA PHE A 289 -6.77 6.79 -16.10
C PHE A 289 -6.95 6.47 -14.60
N LEU A 290 -6.53 5.29 -14.15
CA LEU A 290 -6.58 4.88 -12.74
C LEU A 290 -5.83 5.87 -11.85
N ARG A 291 -4.60 6.22 -12.24
CA ARG A 291 -3.76 7.19 -11.52
C ARG A 291 -4.48 8.53 -11.36
N GLN A 292 -5.06 9.07 -12.43
CA GLN A 292 -5.78 10.34 -12.38
C GLN A 292 -7.13 10.24 -11.65
N ALA A 293 -7.84 9.12 -11.77
CA ALA A 293 -9.14 8.93 -11.17
C ALA A 293 -9.08 8.72 -9.65
N VAL A 294 -8.03 8.02 -9.17
CA VAL A 294 -7.85 7.61 -7.78
C VAL A 294 -7.02 8.62 -7.00
N LEU A 295 -5.86 9.03 -7.51
CA LEU A 295 -4.91 9.80 -6.70
C LEU A 295 -5.37 11.24 -6.47
N ARG A 296 -6.04 11.91 -7.44
CA ARG A 296 -6.62 13.28 -7.34
C ARG A 296 -5.98 14.23 -6.29
N LEU A 297 -4.66 14.23 -6.16
CA LEU A 297 -4.00 14.87 -5.02
C LEU A 297 -4.03 16.39 -5.23
N HIS A 298 -4.91 17.08 -4.51
CA HIS A 298 -4.98 18.53 -4.53
C HIS A 298 -4.35 19.09 -3.25
N PRO A 299 -3.26 19.90 -3.34
CA PRO A 299 -2.54 20.39 -2.16
C PRO A 299 -3.42 21.18 -1.17
N GLU A 300 -4.45 21.85 -1.68
CA GLU A 300 -5.37 22.66 -0.87
C GLU A 300 -6.51 21.83 -0.22
N GLN A 301 -6.58 20.52 -0.49
CA GLN A 301 -7.64 19.63 -0.01
C GLN A 301 -7.02 18.38 0.65
N PRO A 302 -6.54 18.47 1.90
CA PRO A 302 -5.81 17.39 2.56
C PRO A 302 -6.62 16.09 2.70
N TRP A 303 -7.96 16.17 2.71
CA TRP A 303 -8.84 14.99 2.72
C TRP A 303 -8.77 14.17 1.43
N GLU A 304 -8.31 14.74 0.30
CA GLU A 304 -8.12 13.99 -0.94
C GLU A 304 -7.03 12.93 -0.79
N THR A 305 -5.99 13.18 0.01
CA THR A 305 -4.95 12.18 0.32
C THR A 305 -5.56 11.00 1.08
N THR A 306 -6.40 11.26 2.08
CA THR A 306 -7.09 10.20 2.84
C THR A 306 -8.04 9.38 1.96
N ILE A 307 -8.78 10.05 1.06
CA ILE A 307 -9.66 9.35 0.11
C ILE A 307 -8.85 8.51 -0.87
N ALA A 308 -7.74 9.06 -1.39
CA ALA A 308 -6.84 8.34 -2.29
C ALA A 308 -6.24 7.11 -1.60
N ALA A 309 -5.76 7.25 -0.37
CA ALA A 309 -5.26 6.14 0.45
C ALA A 309 -6.30 5.02 0.59
N LEU A 310 -7.54 5.36 0.98
CA LEU A 310 -8.62 4.38 1.09
C LEU A 310 -8.96 3.69 -0.23
N LEU A 311 -9.00 4.44 -1.33
CA LEU A 311 -9.26 3.87 -2.66
C LEU A 311 -8.13 2.95 -3.10
N VAL A 312 -6.87 3.34 -2.89
CA VAL A 312 -5.70 2.52 -3.21
C VAL A 312 -5.72 1.23 -2.41
N SER A 313 -5.87 1.31 -1.07
CA SER A 313 -5.94 0.12 -0.23
C SER A 313 -7.09 -0.81 -0.64
N LEU A 314 -8.26 -0.25 -0.97
CA LEU A 314 -9.40 -1.06 -1.40
C LEU A 314 -9.18 -1.70 -2.78
N LEU A 315 -8.57 -0.98 -3.73
CA LEU A 315 -8.28 -1.52 -5.06
C LEU A 315 -7.22 -2.62 -5.02
N LEU A 316 -6.15 -2.44 -4.23
CA LEU A 316 -5.13 -3.46 -3.98
C LEU A 316 -5.78 -4.70 -3.33
N ALA A 317 -6.58 -4.51 -2.28
CA ALA A 317 -7.30 -5.61 -1.63
C ALA A 317 -8.32 -6.29 -2.57
N ALA A 318 -9.00 -5.53 -3.42
CA ALA A 318 -9.96 -6.04 -4.41
C ALA A 318 -9.29 -6.79 -5.58
N ALA A 319 -7.98 -6.61 -5.77
CA ALA A 319 -7.16 -7.36 -6.71
C ALA A 319 -6.57 -8.65 -6.09
N SER A 320 -6.77 -8.86 -4.79
CA SER A 320 -6.29 -10.06 -4.09
C SER A 320 -7.22 -11.28 -4.28
N PRO A 321 -6.76 -12.49 -3.94
CA PRO A 321 -7.61 -13.70 -3.92
C PRO A 321 -8.79 -13.61 -2.94
N GLU A 322 -8.67 -12.80 -1.89
CA GLU A 322 -9.67 -12.59 -0.83
C GLU A 322 -10.21 -11.15 -0.86
N PRO A 323 -11.02 -10.78 -1.86
CA PRO A 323 -11.50 -9.42 -2.00
C PRO A 323 -12.36 -8.98 -0.79
N PRO A 324 -12.38 -7.68 -0.46
CA PRO A 324 -13.11 -7.18 0.69
C PRO A 324 -14.62 -7.22 0.47
N LEU A 325 -15.35 -7.57 1.54
CA LEU A 325 -16.81 -7.55 1.59
C LEU A 325 -17.36 -6.11 1.61
N VAL A 326 -18.30 -5.80 0.72
CA VAL A 326 -18.97 -4.49 0.67
C VAL A 326 -19.65 -4.17 2.00
N ALA A 327 -20.31 -5.17 2.61
CA ALA A 327 -20.98 -5.01 3.89
C ALA A 327 -20.02 -4.64 5.04
N ARG A 328 -18.76 -5.11 5.01
CA ARG A 328 -17.77 -4.76 6.03
C ARG A 328 -17.30 -3.32 5.86
N PHE A 329 -17.10 -2.88 4.63
CA PHE A 329 -16.71 -1.50 4.33
C PHE A 329 -17.81 -0.49 4.70
N LEU A 330 -19.09 -0.85 4.51
CA LEU A 330 -20.23 0.00 4.86
C LEU A 330 -20.61 -0.03 6.35
N ALA A 331 -20.00 -0.92 7.14
CA ALA A 331 -20.32 -1.03 8.56
C ALA A 331 -19.83 0.22 9.30
N ALA A 332 -20.69 0.83 10.10
CA ALA A 332 -20.30 1.93 10.96
C ALA A 332 -19.41 1.40 12.10
N PRO A 333 -18.44 2.20 12.59
CA PRO A 333 -17.71 1.83 13.79
C PRO A 333 -18.65 1.88 15.00
N ASP A 334 -19.09 0.70 15.45
CA ASP A 334 -20.10 0.49 16.51
C ASP A 334 -19.73 1.11 17.88
N HIS A 335 -18.47 1.52 18.06
CA HIS A 335 -17.93 2.02 19.32
C HIS A 335 -17.39 3.46 19.26
N ALA A 336 -17.48 4.13 18.10
CA ALA A 336 -17.01 5.50 17.94
C ALA A 336 -18.03 6.54 18.47
N PRO A 337 -17.59 7.71 18.96
CA PRO A 337 -18.46 8.86 19.25
C PRO A 337 -19.31 9.27 18.04
N GLU A 338 -20.51 9.83 18.26
CA GLU A 338 -21.46 10.22 17.19
C GLU A 338 -20.83 11.12 16.12
N SER A 339 -19.99 12.09 16.52
CA SER A 339 -19.30 12.98 15.59
C SER A 339 -18.29 12.27 14.68
N GLU A 340 -17.65 11.19 15.17
CA GLU A 340 -16.73 10.38 14.38
C GLU A 340 -17.50 9.43 13.46
N GLN A 341 -18.65 8.92 13.90
CA GLN A 341 -19.55 8.13 13.06
C GLN A 341 -20.10 8.94 11.88
N GLU A 342 -20.50 10.20 12.10
CA GLU A 342 -20.96 11.09 11.03
C GLU A 342 -19.84 11.39 10.01
N ALA A 343 -18.63 11.66 10.48
CA ALA A 343 -17.47 11.89 9.62
C ALA A 343 -17.11 10.64 8.81
N ALA A 344 -17.06 9.47 9.45
CA ALA A 344 -16.82 8.19 8.78
C ALA A 344 -17.90 7.88 7.73
N ALA A 345 -19.18 8.15 8.02
CA ALA A 345 -20.27 7.95 7.08
C ALA A 345 -20.18 8.89 5.86
N GLN A 346 -19.75 10.14 6.06
CA GLN A 346 -19.51 11.08 4.97
C GLN A 346 -18.34 10.64 4.09
N LEU A 347 -17.22 10.23 4.69
CA LEU A 347 -16.06 9.72 3.99
C LEU A 347 -16.41 8.47 3.18
N THR A 348 -17.11 7.51 3.81
CA THR A 348 -17.60 6.28 3.17
C THR A 348 -18.47 6.61 1.96
N ARG A 349 -19.38 7.58 2.07
CA ARG A 349 -20.23 8.00 0.94
C ARG A 349 -19.41 8.56 -0.23
N VAL A 350 -18.39 9.37 0.06
CA VAL A 350 -17.52 9.94 -0.98
C VAL A 350 -16.70 8.85 -1.66
N VAL A 351 -16.13 7.92 -0.89
CA VAL A 351 -15.37 6.79 -1.42
C VAL A 351 -16.27 5.88 -2.25
N MET A 352 -17.46 5.53 -1.76
CA MET A 352 -18.44 4.72 -2.51
C MET A 352 -18.83 5.37 -3.83
N GLY A 353 -19.11 6.67 -3.87
CA GLY A 353 -19.43 7.36 -5.12
C GLY A 353 -18.28 7.26 -6.14
N ARG A 354 -17.02 7.33 -5.68
CA ARG A 354 -15.85 7.14 -6.56
C ARG A 354 -15.71 5.69 -7.02
N LEU A 355 -15.99 4.72 -6.17
CA LEU A 355 -15.95 3.29 -6.54
C LEU A 355 -17.06 2.94 -7.54
N GLU A 356 -18.25 3.53 -7.38
CA GLU A 356 -19.36 3.41 -8.33
C GLU A 356 -18.97 3.99 -9.69
N GLU A 357 -18.33 5.18 -9.74
CA GLU A 357 -17.76 5.74 -10.98
C GLU A 357 -16.77 4.76 -11.65
N LEU A 358 -15.89 4.11 -10.88
CA LEU A 358 -14.97 3.10 -11.40
C LEU A 358 -15.72 1.85 -11.89
N SER A 359 -16.79 1.46 -11.21
CA SER A 359 -17.60 0.30 -11.57
C SER A 359 -18.37 0.50 -12.87
N GLU A 360 -18.94 1.69 -13.10
CA GLU A 360 -19.60 2.05 -14.35
C GLU A 360 -18.65 2.01 -15.56
N LEU A 361 -17.35 2.23 -15.31
CA LEU A 361 -16.29 2.13 -16.30
C LEU A 361 -15.74 0.71 -16.48
N GLY A 362 -16.25 -0.24 -15.70
CA GLY A 362 -15.84 -1.64 -15.66
C GLY A 362 -14.48 -1.86 -15.02
N LEU A 363 -13.95 -0.88 -14.27
CA LEU A 363 -12.66 -1.00 -13.58
C LEU A 363 -12.77 -1.73 -12.25
N LEU A 364 -14.00 -1.85 -11.74
CA LEU A 364 -14.33 -2.50 -10.49
C LEU A 364 -15.70 -3.18 -10.62
N THR A 365 -15.86 -4.33 -9.97
CA THR A 365 -17.18 -4.94 -9.76
C THR A 365 -17.57 -4.74 -8.31
N ILE A 366 -18.77 -4.20 -8.09
CA ILE A 366 -19.35 -4.02 -6.76
C ILE A 366 -20.55 -4.95 -6.66
N ASP A 367 -20.38 -6.08 -5.99
CA ASP A 367 -21.46 -7.01 -5.66
C ASP A 367 -21.59 -7.19 -4.14
N THR A 368 -21.53 -8.42 -3.66
CA THR A 368 -21.20 -8.77 -2.28
C THR A 368 -19.77 -8.38 -1.87
N HIS A 369 -18.85 -8.34 -2.83
CA HIS A 369 -17.44 -7.98 -2.66
C HIS A 369 -17.03 -6.89 -3.66
N PHE A 370 -15.96 -6.18 -3.34
CA PHE A 370 -15.25 -5.35 -4.30
C PHE A 370 -14.24 -6.21 -5.06
N ARG A 371 -14.35 -6.30 -6.39
CA ARG A 371 -13.46 -7.15 -7.20
C ARG A 371 -12.89 -6.37 -8.39
N VAL A 372 -11.58 -6.39 -8.53
CA VAL A 372 -10.92 -5.92 -9.75
C VAL A 372 -11.05 -7.02 -10.82
N PRO A 373 -11.50 -6.70 -12.06
CA PRO A 373 -11.49 -7.66 -13.16
C PRO A 373 -10.10 -8.28 -13.37
N PRO A 374 -9.97 -9.59 -13.63
CA PRO A 374 -8.66 -10.26 -13.71
C PRO A 374 -7.67 -9.60 -14.67
N VAL A 375 -8.14 -9.09 -15.80
CA VAL A 375 -7.30 -8.39 -16.81
C VAL A 375 -6.74 -7.05 -16.33
N LEU A 376 -7.27 -6.49 -15.23
CA LEU A 376 -6.85 -5.22 -14.64
C LEU A 376 -5.97 -5.38 -13.41
N ILE A 377 -5.80 -6.61 -12.90
CA ILE A 377 -5.01 -6.86 -11.69
C ILE A 377 -3.57 -6.39 -11.86
N GLU A 378 -2.94 -6.69 -13.00
CA GLU A 378 -1.60 -6.21 -13.34
C GLU A 378 -1.52 -4.68 -13.39
N SER A 379 -2.46 -4.01 -14.06
CA SER A 379 -2.50 -2.54 -14.13
C SER A 379 -2.80 -1.88 -12.77
N VAL A 380 -3.54 -2.53 -11.87
CA VAL A 380 -3.75 -2.04 -10.50
C VAL A 380 -2.46 -2.16 -9.69
N ALA A 381 -1.77 -3.29 -9.77
CA ALA A 381 -0.47 -3.48 -9.12
C ALA A 381 0.56 -2.46 -9.63
N GLU A 382 0.73 -2.35 -10.95
CA GLU A 382 1.70 -1.42 -11.57
C GLU A 382 1.48 0.04 -11.17
N VAL A 383 0.22 0.45 -10.95
CA VAL A 383 -0.09 1.85 -10.61
C VAL A 383 0.05 2.13 -9.11
N PHE A 384 -0.29 1.16 -8.27
CA PHE A 384 -0.56 1.39 -6.85
C PHE A 384 0.33 0.62 -5.88
N ASP A 385 0.98 -0.46 -6.32
CA ASP A 385 1.94 -1.26 -5.54
C ASP A 385 3.37 -0.68 -5.66
N ASP A 386 3.47 0.66 -5.61
CA ASP A 386 4.73 1.40 -5.60
C ASP A 386 5.01 1.85 -4.16
N PRO A 387 6.10 1.37 -3.53
CA PRO A 387 6.53 1.77 -2.18
C PRO A 387 6.48 3.28 -1.96
N LEU A 388 7.01 4.07 -2.91
CA LEU A 388 7.05 5.53 -2.77
C LEU A 388 5.66 6.17 -2.77
N LEU A 389 4.73 5.61 -3.52
CA LEU A 389 3.34 6.05 -3.54
C LEU A 389 2.64 5.67 -2.23
N LEU A 390 2.87 4.44 -1.75
CA LEU A 390 2.32 3.96 -0.49
C LEU A 390 2.80 4.82 0.69
N ALA A 391 4.10 5.09 0.81
CA ALA A 391 4.64 6.06 1.78
C ALA A 391 3.96 7.43 1.68
N ARG A 392 3.86 7.97 0.46
CA ARG A 392 3.23 9.29 0.24
C ARG A 392 1.77 9.34 0.69
N LEU A 393 1.06 8.22 0.59
CA LEU A 393 -0.33 8.10 1.03
C LEU A 393 -0.45 7.79 2.53
N GLY A 394 0.66 7.64 3.26
CA GLY A 394 0.68 7.18 4.65
C GLY A 394 0.23 5.73 4.79
N LEU A 395 0.47 4.92 3.75
CA LEU A 395 0.19 3.49 3.70
C LEU A 395 1.45 2.63 3.90
N GLU A 396 2.65 3.22 3.87
CA GLU A 396 3.85 2.63 4.49
C GLU A 396 4.02 3.18 5.91
N GLU A 397 4.52 2.33 6.81
CA GLU A 397 4.92 2.71 8.16
C GLU A 397 6.04 3.78 8.07
N SER A 398 5.81 4.94 8.68
CA SER A 398 6.68 6.11 8.53
C SER A 398 8.07 5.89 9.13
N LEU A 399 9.12 5.88 8.30
CA LEU A 399 10.52 5.93 8.73
C LEU A 399 10.99 7.32 9.24
N GLU A 400 10.10 8.29 9.48
CA GLU A 400 10.49 9.71 9.60
C GLU A 400 10.41 10.35 11.00
N ASP A 401 10.13 9.63 12.09
CA ASP A 401 10.09 10.26 13.43
C ASP A 401 11.44 10.36 14.17
N GLU A 402 12.55 9.88 13.59
CA GLU A 402 13.86 9.92 14.28
C GLU A 402 14.75 11.14 13.94
N GLU A 403 14.48 11.94 12.89
CA GLU A 403 15.42 13.00 12.47
C GLU A 403 15.09 14.45 12.91
N LEU A 404 13.98 14.69 13.62
CA LEU A 404 13.62 16.05 14.09
C LEU A 404 13.75 16.32 15.59
N ALA A 405 14.22 15.34 16.38
CA ALA A 405 14.53 15.53 17.80
C ALA A 405 16.02 15.76 18.06
N ALA A 406 16.69 16.59 17.27
CA ALA A 406 18.00 17.13 17.63
C ALA A 406 17.81 18.39 18.52
N PRO A 407 18.09 18.34 19.84
CA PRO A 407 18.22 19.56 20.62
C PRO A 407 19.48 20.30 20.16
N VAL A 408 19.29 21.50 19.61
CA VAL A 408 20.35 22.50 19.47
C VAL A 408 20.89 22.80 20.88
N GLY A 409 22.07 22.26 21.17
CA GLY A 409 22.88 22.62 22.34
C GLY A 409 23.67 23.92 22.12
#